data_AF-A0A1I3DMF8-F1
#
_entry.id   AF-A0A1I3DMF8-F1
#
_cell.length_a   1.000
_cell.length_b   1.000
_cell.length_c   1.000
_cell.angle_alpha   90.00
_cell.angle_beta   90.00
_cell.angle_gamma   90.00
#
_symmetry.space_group_name_H-M   'P 1'
#
loop_
_entity.id
_entity.type
_entity.pdbx_description
1 polymer ?
#
loop_
_entity_poly.entity_id
_entity_poly.type
_entity_poly.pdbx_seq_one_letter_code
_entity_poly.pdbx_strand_id
1 'polypeptide(L)'
;MPRLNLNPEGPITRHCEKCGCRIPVSSPYDKCKECMKNELFPKVKEFILNNYDVNEMMVAQEFGIDRSLIHEWVREGHLEYKRTQL
;
A
#
# COMPACT_ATOMS: atom_id res chain seq x y z
N MET A 1 -4.01 -38.21 -11.28
CA MET A 1 -3.30 -36.97 -10.88
C MET A 1 -3.70 -35.85 -11.83
N PRO A 2 -4.41 -34.80 -11.36
CA PRO A 2 -4.85 -33.72 -12.25
C PRO A 2 -3.64 -32.92 -12.72
N ARG A 3 -3.50 -32.75 -14.04
CA ARG A 3 -2.52 -31.84 -14.65
C ARG A 3 -2.90 -30.43 -14.23
N LEU A 4 -2.07 -29.78 -13.41
CA LEU A 4 -2.11 -28.32 -13.31
C LEU A 4 -1.90 -27.77 -14.73
N ASN A 5 -2.94 -27.19 -15.30
CA ASN A 5 -2.81 -26.32 -16.47
C ASN A 5 -2.06 -25.07 -16.01
N LEU A 6 -0.73 -25.15 -16.03
CA LEU A 6 0.14 -23.99 -15.93
C LEU A 6 -0.03 -23.26 -17.26
N ASN A 7 -0.85 -22.21 -17.26
CA ASN A 7 -0.84 -21.24 -18.34
C ASN A 7 0.63 -20.82 -18.59
N PRO A 8 1.17 -20.96 -19.80
CA PRO A 8 2.57 -20.61 -20.08
C PRO A 8 2.83 -19.09 -19.96
N GLU A 9 1.77 -18.29 -19.89
CA GLU A 9 1.78 -16.83 -19.80
C GLU A 9 1.48 -16.38 -18.36
N GLY A 10 2.19 -16.96 -17.38
CA GLY A 10 2.10 -16.52 -15.98
C GLY A 10 2.17 -14.98 -15.90
N PRO A 11 1.50 -14.35 -14.91
CA PRO A 11 1.40 -12.89 -14.85
C PRO A 11 2.78 -12.28 -14.98
N ILE A 12 2.95 -11.37 -15.94
CA ILE A 12 4.23 -10.69 -16.16
C ILE A 12 4.57 -9.99 -14.84
N THR A 13 5.73 -10.35 -14.29
CA THR A 13 6.22 -9.78 -13.02
C THR A 13 7.50 -9.02 -13.25
N ARG A 14 7.64 -7.88 -12.57
CA ARG A 14 8.89 -7.12 -12.46
C ARG A 14 9.43 -7.24 -11.04
N HIS A 15 10.61 -6.70 -10.77
CA HIS A 15 11.24 -6.79 -9.45
C HIS A 15 11.16 -5.44 -8.72
N CYS A 16 10.90 -5.49 -7.42
CA CYS A 16 10.92 -4.34 -6.53
C CYS A 16 12.31 -3.72 -6.48
N GLU A 17 12.42 -2.41 -6.66
CA GLU A 17 13.71 -1.69 -6.61
C GLU A 17 14.40 -1.75 -5.23
N LYS A 18 13.64 -1.98 -4.14
CA LYS A 18 14.18 -2.00 -2.77
C LYS A 18 14.63 -3.38 -2.30
N CYS A 19 13.84 -4.42 -2.58
CA CYS A 19 14.07 -5.77 -2.04
C CYS A 19 14.20 -6.87 -3.10
N GLY A 20 13.96 -6.57 -4.38
CA GLY A 20 13.98 -7.56 -5.45
C GLY A 20 12.80 -8.53 -5.47
N CYS A 21 11.80 -8.39 -4.60
CA CYS A 21 10.59 -9.22 -4.66
C CYS A 21 9.83 -9.04 -5.98
N ARG A 22 9.19 -10.13 -6.43
CA ARG A 22 8.33 -10.11 -7.62
C ARG A 22 7.09 -9.26 -7.35
N ILE A 23 6.86 -8.29 -8.23
CA ILE A 23 5.68 -7.43 -8.24
C ILE A 23 4.99 -7.56 -9.60
N PRO A 24 3.64 -7.57 -9.64
CA PRO A 24 2.93 -7.63 -10.91
C PRO A 24 3.21 -6.37 -11.73
N VAL A 25 3.41 -6.51 -13.06
CA VAL A 25 3.62 -5.32 -13.93
C VAL A 25 2.42 -4.39 -13.97
N SER A 26 1.22 -4.90 -13.66
CA SER A 26 0.01 -4.08 -13.49
C SER A 26 0.06 -3.15 -12.28
N SER A 27 1.02 -3.33 -11.36
CA SER A 27 1.19 -2.44 -10.22
C SER A 27 1.76 -1.10 -10.69
N PRO A 28 1.11 0.04 -10.37
CA PRO A 28 1.58 1.35 -10.81
C PRO A 28 2.85 1.83 -10.09
N TYR A 29 3.40 1.04 -9.17
CA TYR A 29 4.55 1.40 -8.35
C TYR A 29 5.73 0.45 -8.57
N ASP A 30 6.94 1.00 -8.56
CA ASP A 30 8.21 0.27 -8.75
C ASP A 30 8.68 -0.51 -7.52
N LYS A 31 8.03 -0.28 -6.37
CA LYS A 31 8.29 -0.99 -5.11
C LYS A 31 7.18 -2.02 -4.85
N CYS A 32 7.48 -3.06 -4.08
CA CYS A 32 6.44 -3.99 -3.62
C CYS A 32 5.57 -3.36 -2.53
N LYS A 33 4.36 -3.91 -2.34
CA LYS A 33 3.40 -3.45 -1.32
C LYS A 33 4.04 -3.37 0.07
N GLU A 34 4.86 -4.35 0.45
CA GLU A 34 5.55 -4.35 1.74
C GLU A 34 6.58 -3.24 1.86
N CYS A 35 7.40 -3.03 0.83
CA CYS A 35 8.41 -1.97 0.83
C CYS A 35 7.76 -0.57 0.86
N MET A 36 6.68 -0.39 0.11
CA MET A 36 5.89 0.84 0.15
C MET A 36 5.24 1.04 1.51
N LYS A 37 4.60 0.01 2.09
CA LYS A 37 4.07 0.07 3.45
C LYS A 37 5.18 0.48 4.41
N ASN A 38 6.33 -0.18 4.40
CA ASN A 38 7.41 0.12 5.35
C ASN A 38 7.96 1.56 5.24
N GLU A 39 7.97 2.15 4.04
CA GLU A 39 8.49 3.51 3.81
C GLU A 39 7.44 4.61 4.00
N LEU A 40 6.20 4.36 3.55
CA LEU A 40 5.12 5.34 3.57
C LEU A 40 4.35 5.32 4.88
N PHE A 41 4.15 4.14 5.47
CA PHE A 41 3.39 3.99 6.71
C PHE A 41 3.85 4.89 7.87
N PRO A 42 5.16 4.98 8.22
CA PRO A 42 5.59 5.90 9.27
C PRO A 42 5.30 7.36 8.92
N LYS A 43 5.45 7.75 7.65
CA LYS A 43 5.18 9.11 7.17
C LYS A 43 3.69 9.44 7.20
N VAL A 44 2.85 8.50 6.77
CA VAL A 44 1.39 8.63 6.81
C VAL A 44 0.90 8.73 8.25
N LYS A 45 1.42 7.89 9.14
CA LYS A 45 1.10 7.96 10.57
C LYS A 45 1.49 9.31 11.16
N GLU A 46 2.70 9.79 10.88
CA GLU A 46 3.15 11.10 11.33
C GLU A 46 2.28 12.23 10.78
N PHE A 47 1.89 12.16 9.50
CA PHE A 47 1.01 13.14 8.87
C PHE A 47 -0.36 13.20 9.55
N ILE A 48 -0.98 12.05 9.86
CA ILE A 48 -2.25 11.98 10.58
C ILE A 48 -2.11 12.44 12.04
N LEU A 49 -0.95 12.25 12.67
CA LEU A 49 -0.73 12.70 14.05
C LEU A 49 -0.55 14.22 14.14
N ASN A 50 0.09 14.83 13.15
CA ASN A 50 0.37 16.27 13.08
C ASN A 50 -0.83 17.10 12.61
N ASN A 51 -1.78 16.51 11.90
CA ASN A 51 -2.93 17.21 11.35
C ASN A 51 -4.23 16.67 11.97
N TYR A 52 -5.09 17.58 12.46
CA TYR A 52 -6.28 17.22 13.23
C TYR A 52 -7.47 16.76 12.35
N ASP A 53 -7.50 17.10 11.06
CA ASP A 53 -8.61 16.79 10.14
C ASP A 53 -8.09 16.09 8.86
N VAL A 54 -7.37 14.97 9.03
CA VAL A 54 -6.86 14.19 7.89
C VAL A 54 -7.81 13.08 7.53
N ASN A 55 -8.21 13.05 6.26
CA ASN A 55 -9.00 11.98 5.67
C ASN A 55 -8.15 11.12 4.72
N GLU A 56 -8.59 9.88 4.44
CA GLU A 56 -7.91 8.92 3.54
C GLU A 56 -7.55 9.54 2.18
N MET A 57 -8.42 10.41 1.66
CA MET A 57 -8.24 11.08 0.38
C MET A 57 -7.08 12.07 0.39
N MET A 58 -6.89 12.82 1.48
CA MET A 58 -5.77 13.76 1.62
C MET A 58 -4.45 13.00 1.68
N VAL A 59 -4.41 11.91 2.45
CA VAL A 59 -3.23 11.04 2.54
C VAL A 59 -2.91 10.44 1.18
N ALA A 60 -3.92 9.91 0.48
CA ALA A 60 -3.75 9.34 -0.87
C ALA A 60 -3.14 10.36 -1.84
N GLN A 61 -3.61 11.60 -1.81
CA GLN A 61 -3.12 12.68 -2.66
C GLN A 61 -1.70 13.11 -2.29
N GLU A 62 -1.40 13.31 -1.00
CA GLU A 62 -0.10 13.77 -0.51
C GLU A 62 1.02 12.75 -0.80
N PHE A 63 0.73 11.45 -0.61
CA PHE A 63 1.70 10.38 -0.79
C PHE A 63 1.64 9.75 -2.19
N GLY A 64 0.74 10.21 -3.06
CA GLY A 64 0.56 9.67 -4.41
C GLY A 64 0.19 8.19 -4.45
N ILE A 65 -0.57 7.72 -3.45
CA ILE A 65 -0.99 6.32 -3.32
C ILE A 65 -2.50 6.16 -3.42
N ASP A 66 -2.94 4.97 -3.80
CA ASP A 66 -4.37 4.68 -3.92
C ASP A 66 -5.04 4.66 -2.54
N ARG A 67 -6.23 5.27 -2.46
CA ARG A 67 -7.04 5.29 -1.23
C ARG A 67 -7.32 3.90 -0.67
N SER A 68 -7.42 2.88 -1.53
CA SER A 68 -7.68 1.50 -1.12
C SER A 68 -6.54 0.93 -0.27
N LEU A 69 -5.30 1.38 -0.50
CA LEU A 69 -4.13 0.98 0.29
C LEU A 69 -4.22 1.54 1.72
N ILE A 70 -4.60 2.81 1.84
CA ILE A 70 -4.82 3.45 3.15
C ILE A 70 -5.99 2.80 3.87
N HIS A 71 -7.08 2.55 3.14
CA HIS A 71 -8.25 1.85 3.67
C HIS A 71 -7.90 0.48 4.23
N GLU A 72 -7.07 -0.28 3.52
CA GLU A 72 -6.56 -1.59 3.98
C GLU A 72 -5.75 -1.44 5.28
N TRP A 73 -4.85 -0.45 5.38
CA TRP A 73 -4.06 -0.24 6.60
C TRP A 73 -4.89 0.16 7.81
N VAL A 74 -5.96 0.95 7.60
CA VAL A 74 -6.92 1.30 8.65
C VAL A 74 -7.73 0.06 9.05
N ARG A 75 -8.20 -0.72 8.07
CA ARG A 75 -8.99 -1.94 8.30
C ARG A 75 -8.21 -3.04 9.00
N GLU A 76 -6.93 -3.19 8.69
CA GLU A 76 -6.01 -4.11 9.38
C GLU A 76 -5.62 -3.63 10.79
N GLY A 77 -6.00 -2.41 11.19
CA GLY A 77 -5.66 -1.83 12.49
C GLY A 77 -4.22 -1.37 12.61
N HIS A 78 -3.50 -1.25 11.49
CA HIS A 78 -2.17 -0.67 11.50
C HIS A 78 -2.24 0.87 11.64
N LEU A 79 -3.24 1.51 11.06
CA LEU A 79 -3.42 2.96 11.08
C LEU A 79 -4.65 3.35 11.91
N GLU A 80 -4.52 4.34 12.79
CA GLU A 80 -5.64 4.89 13.57
C GLU A 80 -5.74 6.40 13.34
N TYR A 81 -6.93 6.87 12.97
CA TYR A 81 -7.23 8.30 12.94
C TYR A 81 -7.47 8.79 14.36
N LYS A 82 -6.98 9.99 14.69
CA LYS A 82 -7.39 10.66 15.93
C LYS A 82 -8.91 10.83 15.85
N ARG A 83 -9.65 10.03 16.61
CA ARG A 83 -11.05 10.33 16.87
C ARG A 83 -11.03 11.66 17.60
N THR A 84 -11.66 12.68 17.02
CA THR A 84 -12.09 13.86 17.76
C THR A 84 -12.81 13.34 19.00
N GLN A 85 -12.14 13.43 20.15
CA GLN A 85 -12.80 13.24 21.43
C GLN A 85 -13.72 14.45 21.55
N LEU A 86 -15.00 14.23 21.21
CA LEU A 86 -16.10 15.08 21.61
C LEU A 86 -16.17 15.12 23.14
#